data_AF-A0A2V5UGC9-F1
#
_entry.id   AF-A0A2V5UGC9-F1
#
_cell.length_a   1.000
_cell.length_b   1.000
_cell.length_c   1.000
_cell.angle_alpha   90.00
_cell.angle_beta   90.00
_cell.angle_gamma   90.00
#
_symmetry.space_group_name_H-M   'P 1'
#
loop_
_entity.id
_entity.type
_entity.pdbx_description
1 polymer ?
#
loop_
_entity_poly.entity_id
_entity_poly.type
_entity_poly.pdbx_seq_one_letter_code
_entity_poly.pdbx_strand_id
1 'polypeptide(L)'
;MSDRNEIVPVGENIPLSPEERLTVQFDAWEKRGRGWSLYPYPVELEPPFRPFLFHFASSTPVYDDARKPTFFSSLADRLLGRTAAPVQPVLFPEEIEPEPEAAVFYEDTDLIELQITLPPHTKTSRESTEQFLLSLTYCSEPLSFEILGFPDQIIVQLVCRNQDLSQLKQQLAAYFPEAGVTMTTGYLREHWNSDRENEIVIVDFGLSKEFMLPI
;
A
#
# COMPACT_ATOMS: atom_id res chain seq x y z
N MET A 1 38.21 20.61 -30.41
CA MET A 1 37.59 19.78 -31.46
C MET A 1 36.65 18.81 -30.76
N SER A 2 35.36 19.14 -30.87
CA SER A 2 34.14 18.39 -30.50
C SER A 2 34.07 17.64 -29.17
N ASP A 3 33.51 18.34 -28.19
CA ASP A 3 32.46 17.79 -27.32
C ASP A 3 31.41 17.04 -28.14
N ARG A 4 31.09 15.82 -27.75
CA ARG A 4 29.82 15.16 -28.08
C ARG A 4 29.05 14.96 -26.79
N ASN A 5 28.42 16.05 -26.35
CA ASN A 5 27.22 15.98 -25.54
C ASN A 5 26.12 15.44 -26.47
N GLU A 6 25.93 14.11 -26.47
CA GLU A 6 24.73 13.52 -27.07
C GLU A 6 23.55 13.86 -26.16
N ILE A 7 22.86 14.93 -26.54
CA ILE A 7 21.56 15.31 -26.01
C ILE A 7 20.60 14.21 -26.46
N VAL A 8 20.27 13.29 -25.56
CA VAL A 8 19.21 12.29 -25.79
C VAL A 8 17.89 13.07 -25.90
N PRO A 9 17.16 12.95 -27.02
CA PRO A 9 15.91 13.67 -27.18
C PRO A 9 14.86 13.12 -26.20
N VAL A 10 14.31 14.01 -25.38
CA VAL A 10 13.12 13.74 -24.56
C VAL A 10 11.98 13.42 -25.51
N GLY A 11 11.61 12.14 -25.64
CA GLY A 11 10.47 11.70 -26.44
C GLY A 11 10.60 10.36 -27.15
N GLU A 12 11.77 9.71 -27.15
CA GLU A 12 11.87 8.32 -27.61
C GLU A 12 11.55 7.37 -26.45
N ASN A 13 10.50 6.55 -26.61
CA ASN A 13 10.25 5.40 -25.73
C ASN A 13 11.41 4.42 -25.91
N ILE A 14 12.50 4.62 -25.17
CA ILE A 14 13.56 3.64 -25.04
C ILE A 14 12.88 2.38 -24.47
N PRO A 15 12.91 1.25 -25.17
CA PRO A 15 12.30 0.04 -24.67
C PRO A 15 13.01 -0.38 -23.39
N LEU A 16 12.24 -0.47 -22.29
CA LEU A 16 12.74 -0.88 -20.98
C LEU A 16 13.49 -2.20 -21.08
N SER A 17 14.65 -2.27 -20.44
CA SER A 17 15.40 -3.51 -20.27
C SER A 17 14.54 -4.56 -19.55
N PRO A 18 14.84 -5.86 -19.66
CA PRO A 18 14.12 -6.89 -18.90
C PRO A 18 14.08 -6.61 -17.39
N GLU A 19 15.17 -6.10 -16.83
CA GLU A 19 15.28 -5.73 -15.41
C GLU A 19 14.36 -4.54 -15.07
N GLU A 20 14.40 -3.49 -15.89
CA GLU A 20 13.54 -2.32 -15.70
C GLU A 20 12.05 -2.68 -15.80
N ARG A 21 11.67 -3.62 -16.68
CA ARG A 21 10.29 -4.12 -16.76
C ARG A 21 9.85 -4.84 -15.49
N LEU A 22 10.73 -5.66 -14.91
CA LEU A 22 10.45 -6.35 -13.66
C LEU A 22 10.32 -5.36 -12.50
N THR A 23 11.20 -4.35 -12.42
CA THR A 23 11.09 -3.28 -11.43
C THR A 23 9.78 -2.53 -11.54
N VAL A 24 9.37 -2.13 -12.76
CA VAL A 24 8.09 -1.44 -12.95
C VAL A 24 6.90 -2.31 -12.55
N GLN A 25 6.93 -3.60 -12.85
CA GLN A 25 5.88 -4.55 -12.44
C GLN A 25 5.82 -4.69 -10.91
N PHE A 26 6.98 -4.78 -10.26
CA PHE A 26 7.09 -4.84 -8.81
C PHE A 26 6.59 -3.56 -8.15
N ASP A 27 7.03 -2.38 -8.60
CA ASP A 27 6.62 -1.08 -8.06
C ASP A 27 5.11 -0.85 -8.20
N ALA A 28 4.53 -1.22 -9.36
CA ALA A 28 3.10 -1.14 -9.56
C ALA A 28 2.34 -2.10 -8.62
N TRP A 29 2.94 -3.24 -8.30
CA TRP A 29 2.38 -4.19 -7.34
C TRP A 29 2.46 -3.71 -5.90
N GLU A 30 3.61 -3.22 -5.49
CA GLU A 30 3.93 -2.85 -4.12
C GLU A 30 3.24 -1.53 -3.71
N LYS A 31 3.06 -0.57 -4.63
CA LYS A 31 2.36 0.68 -4.29
C LYS A 31 0.96 0.48 -3.71
N ARG A 32 0.25 -0.62 -4.06
CA ARG A 32 -1.09 -0.92 -3.55
C ARG A 32 -1.13 -1.14 -2.03
N GLY A 33 -0.06 -1.67 -1.44
CA GLY A 33 0.01 -1.96 -0.01
C GLY A 33 0.52 -0.81 0.85
N ARG A 34 0.84 0.35 0.26
CA ARG A 34 1.41 1.48 1.00
C ARG A 34 0.37 2.35 1.73
N GLY A 35 -0.93 2.16 1.49
CA GLY A 35 -2.00 2.87 2.19
C GLY A 35 -2.32 4.29 1.66
N TRP A 36 -2.02 4.58 0.39
CA TRP A 36 -2.29 5.90 -0.21
C TRP A 36 -3.63 6.01 -0.95
N SER A 37 -4.41 4.93 -1.01
CA SER A 37 -5.67 4.89 -1.77
C SER A 37 -6.82 5.50 -0.96
N LEU A 38 -7.59 6.40 -1.59
CA LEU A 38 -8.79 7.01 -1.02
C LEU A 38 -10.04 6.44 -1.68
N TYR A 39 -11.04 6.11 -0.87
CA TYR A 39 -12.33 5.57 -1.32
C TYR A 39 -13.47 6.45 -0.82
N PRO A 40 -14.55 6.62 -1.60
CA PRO A 40 -15.72 7.41 -1.19
C PRO A 40 -16.66 6.67 -0.22
N TYR A 41 -16.25 5.50 0.27
CA TYR A 41 -16.98 4.63 1.18
C TYR A 41 -16.00 3.91 2.13
N PRO A 42 -16.48 3.41 3.29
CA PRO A 42 -15.67 2.59 4.19
C PRO A 42 -15.17 1.31 3.52
N VAL A 43 -13.89 1.00 3.72
CA VAL A 43 -13.24 -0.21 3.21
C VAL A 43 -12.56 -0.97 4.34
N GLU A 44 -12.39 -2.28 4.14
CA GLU A 44 -11.57 -3.10 5.02
C GLU A 44 -10.14 -2.55 5.09
N LEU A 45 -9.48 -2.72 6.24
CA LEU A 45 -8.11 -2.23 6.46
C LEU A 45 -7.08 -2.99 5.60
N GLU A 46 -7.38 -4.24 5.25
CA GLU A 46 -6.51 -5.03 4.39
C GLU A 46 -6.48 -4.41 2.99
N PRO A 47 -5.29 -4.05 2.47
CA PRO A 47 -5.18 -3.50 1.13
C PRO A 47 -5.64 -4.56 0.11
N PRO A 48 -6.11 -4.14 -1.08
CA PRO A 48 -6.48 -5.06 -2.15
C PRO A 48 -5.26 -5.91 -2.55
N PHE A 49 -5.17 -7.09 -1.96
CA PHE A 49 -4.04 -7.98 -2.11
C PHE A 49 -4.20 -8.84 -3.36
N ARG A 50 -3.13 -8.91 -4.14
CA ARG A 50 -2.95 -9.95 -5.13
C ARG A 50 -1.55 -10.55 -4.98
N PRO A 51 -1.34 -11.85 -5.17
CA PRO A 51 0.01 -12.40 -5.22
C PRO A 51 0.84 -11.71 -6.32
N PHE A 52 2.12 -11.46 -6.06
CA PHE A 52 3.03 -11.00 -7.10
C PHE A 52 3.43 -12.19 -8.00
N LEU A 53 2.78 -12.31 -9.16
CA LEU A 53 3.03 -13.41 -10.12
C LEU A 53 4.03 -13.04 -11.21
N PHE A 54 4.51 -11.79 -11.28
CA PHE A 54 5.28 -11.26 -12.40
C PHE A 54 6.78 -11.58 -12.32
N HIS A 55 7.12 -12.83 -12.60
CA HIS A 55 8.50 -13.30 -12.82
C HIS A 55 8.79 -13.60 -14.29
N PHE A 56 7.79 -13.46 -15.17
CA PHE A 56 7.94 -13.67 -16.61
C PHE A 56 7.95 -12.33 -17.34
N ALA A 57 9.14 -11.76 -17.49
CA ALA A 57 9.37 -10.87 -18.62
C ALA A 57 9.21 -11.73 -19.88
N SER A 58 8.22 -11.45 -20.72
CA SER A 58 8.14 -12.07 -22.03
C SER A 58 9.52 -11.95 -22.69
N SER A 59 10.11 -13.09 -23.03
CA SER A 59 11.33 -13.06 -23.83
C SER A 59 10.92 -12.52 -25.19
N THR A 60 11.06 -11.21 -25.39
CA THR A 60 11.36 -10.70 -26.73
C THR A 60 12.47 -11.59 -27.24
N PRO A 61 12.31 -12.26 -28.40
CA PRO A 61 13.32 -13.18 -28.89
C PRO A 61 14.64 -12.40 -28.94
N VAL A 62 15.55 -12.74 -28.02
CA VAL A 62 16.90 -12.21 -28.04
C VAL A 62 17.50 -12.82 -29.29
N TYR A 63 17.69 -11.98 -30.31
CA TYR A 63 18.44 -12.39 -31.49
C TYR A 63 19.88 -12.59 -31.01
N ASP A 64 20.24 -13.84 -30.75
CA ASP A 64 21.59 -14.21 -30.38
C ASP A 64 22.50 -14.03 -31.60
N ASP A 65 23.23 -12.90 -31.65
CA ASP A 65 24.22 -12.58 -32.68
C ASP A 65 25.36 -13.62 -32.77
N ALA A 66 25.49 -14.52 -31.79
CA ALA A 66 26.45 -15.63 -31.83
C ALA A 66 25.98 -16.81 -32.70
N ARG A 67 24.70 -16.88 -33.09
CA ARG A 67 24.22 -17.84 -34.09
C ARG A 67 24.42 -17.30 -35.50
N LYS A 68 25.67 -17.29 -35.97
CA LYS A 68 25.93 -17.17 -37.41
C LYS A 68 25.60 -18.52 -38.05
N PRO A 69 24.57 -18.64 -38.90
CA PRO A 69 24.34 -19.86 -39.66
C PRO A 69 25.57 -20.08 -40.54
N THR A 70 26.31 -21.14 -40.27
CA THR A 70 27.39 -21.57 -41.17
C THR A 70 26.73 -22.01 -42.47
N PHE A 71 27.22 -21.54 -43.61
CA PHE A 71 26.65 -21.77 -44.95
C PHE A 71 26.38 -23.26 -45.30
N PHE A 72 26.96 -24.20 -44.55
CA PHE A 72 26.73 -25.64 -44.69
C PHE A 72 25.49 -26.17 -43.94
N SER A 73 25.02 -25.48 -42.90
CA SER A 73 23.84 -25.87 -42.10
C SER A 73 22.53 -25.74 -42.89
N SER A 74 22.36 -24.64 -43.64
CA SER A 74 21.17 -24.40 -44.47
C SER A 74 20.99 -25.37 -45.63
N LEU A 75 22.08 -26.00 -46.10
CA LEU A 75 22.03 -27.02 -47.16
C LEU A 75 21.61 -28.39 -46.62
N ALA A 76 22.07 -28.76 -45.42
CA ALA A 76 21.70 -30.01 -44.75
C ALA A 76 20.23 -30.02 -44.33
N ASP A 77 19.72 -28.92 -43.79
CA ASP A 77 18.32 -28.80 -43.35
C ASP A 77 17.32 -28.91 -44.52
N ARG A 78 17.72 -28.42 -45.70
CA ARG A 78 16.91 -28.49 -46.94
C ARG A 78 16.92 -29.88 -47.58
N LEU A 79 17.99 -30.67 -47.36
CA LEU A 79 18.14 -32.04 -47.86
C LEU A 79 17.44 -33.07 -46.94
N LEU A 80 17.40 -32.82 -45.63
CA LEU A 80 16.79 -33.70 -44.64
C LEU A 80 15.31 -33.39 -44.37
N GLY A 81 14.72 -32.42 -45.09
CA GLY A 81 13.31 -32.04 -44.94
C GLY A 81 12.94 -31.53 -43.54
N ARG A 82 13.92 -31.08 -42.76
CA ARG A 82 13.72 -30.57 -41.41
C ARG A 82 13.57 -29.06 -41.45
N THR A 83 12.44 -28.60 -41.98
CA THR A 83 11.96 -27.26 -41.64
C THR A 83 11.49 -27.31 -40.19
N ALA A 84 12.38 -26.92 -39.27
CA ALA A 84 11.98 -26.61 -37.91
C ALA A 84 10.95 -25.49 -38.01
N ALA A 85 9.69 -25.80 -37.71
CA ALA A 85 8.66 -24.78 -37.56
C ALA A 85 9.17 -23.78 -36.52
N PRO A 86 9.07 -22.46 -36.77
CA PRO A 86 9.39 -21.49 -35.74
C PRO A 86 8.51 -21.83 -34.54
N VAL A 87 9.15 -22.13 -33.40
CA VAL A 87 8.45 -22.30 -32.13
C VAL A 87 7.77 -20.97 -31.88
N GLN A 88 6.47 -20.91 -32.15
CA GLN A 88 5.69 -19.74 -31.78
C GLN A 88 5.80 -19.64 -30.26
N PRO A 89 6.20 -18.47 -29.71
CA PRO A 89 6.09 -18.27 -28.29
C PRO A 89 4.65 -18.58 -27.92
N VAL A 90 4.47 -19.50 -26.97
CA VAL A 90 3.16 -19.74 -26.37
C VAL A 90 2.77 -18.42 -25.72
N LEU A 91 1.96 -17.64 -26.42
CA LEU A 91 1.21 -16.54 -25.82
C LEU A 91 0.25 -17.23 -24.86
N PHE A 92 0.64 -17.36 -23.59
CA PHE A 92 -0.36 -17.49 -22.56
C PHE A 92 -1.32 -16.31 -22.78
N PRO A 93 -2.63 -16.55 -22.91
CA PRO A 93 -3.57 -15.44 -22.89
C PRO A 93 -3.22 -14.62 -21.64
N GLU A 94 -2.88 -13.34 -21.82
CA GLU A 94 -3.04 -12.37 -20.75
C GLU A 94 -4.54 -12.38 -20.45
N GLU A 95 -5.00 -13.33 -19.61
CA GLU A 95 -6.19 -13.09 -18.84
C GLU A 95 -5.87 -11.87 -18.01
N ILE A 96 -6.35 -10.72 -18.47
CA ILE A 96 -6.33 -9.47 -17.73
C ILE A 96 -7.24 -9.74 -16.53
N GLU A 97 -6.69 -10.35 -15.47
CA GLU A 97 -7.37 -10.43 -14.19
C GLU A 97 -7.77 -9.00 -13.81
N PRO A 98 -9.03 -8.76 -13.41
CA PRO A 98 -9.46 -7.45 -13.01
C PRO A 98 -8.59 -6.95 -11.85
N GLU A 99 -8.26 -5.66 -11.85
CA GLU A 99 -7.52 -5.07 -10.73
C GLU A 99 -8.31 -5.30 -9.42
N PRO A 100 -7.64 -5.71 -8.33
CA PRO A 100 -8.32 -6.03 -7.09
C PRO A 100 -8.95 -4.75 -6.50
N GLU A 101 -10.25 -4.79 -6.25
CA GLU A 101 -10.98 -3.72 -5.59
C GLU A 101 -10.85 -3.85 -4.06
N ALA A 102 -10.88 -2.72 -3.35
CA ALA A 102 -10.93 -2.75 -1.89
C ALA A 102 -12.24 -3.37 -1.42
N ALA A 103 -12.16 -4.26 -0.43
CA ALA A 103 -13.34 -4.85 0.18
C ALA A 103 -14.13 -3.75 0.92
N VAL A 104 -15.43 -3.70 0.67
CA VAL A 104 -16.33 -2.77 1.36
C VAL A 104 -16.48 -3.20 2.81
N PHE A 105 -16.38 -2.24 3.72
CA PHE A 105 -16.63 -2.44 5.13
C PHE A 105 -18.10 -2.13 5.46
N TYR A 106 -18.83 -3.10 5.99
CA TYR A 106 -20.30 -3.03 6.11
C TYR A 106 -20.83 -2.72 7.52
N GLU A 107 -19.97 -2.72 8.54
CA GLU A 107 -20.42 -2.59 9.92
C GLU A 107 -20.74 -1.12 10.27
N ASP A 108 -22.02 -0.82 10.51
CA ASP A 108 -22.54 0.54 10.76
C ASP A 108 -23.08 0.72 12.19
N THR A 109 -22.61 -0.10 13.14
CA THR A 109 -22.92 0.11 14.56
C THR A 109 -22.27 1.38 15.11
N ASP A 110 -22.88 1.89 16.18
CA ASP A 110 -22.48 3.14 16.82
C ASP A 110 -20.99 3.12 17.25
N LEU A 111 -20.34 4.22 16.93
CA LEU A 111 -18.97 4.51 17.32
C LEU A 111 -18.94 5.24 18.67
N ILE A 112 -17.98 4.85 19.50
CA ILE A 112 -17.70 5.47 20.78
C ILE A 112 -16.30 6.07 20.70
N GLU A 113 -16.20 7.33 21.07
CA GLU A 113 -14.95 8.09 21.06
C GLU A 113 -14.43 8.19 22.49
N LEU A 114 -13.19 7.75 22.71
CA LEU A 114 -12.49 7.83 23.98
C LEU A 114 -11.43 8.92 23.88
N GLN A 115 -11.72 10.08 24.46
CA GLN A 115 -10.78 11.18 24.56
C GLN A 115 -9.81 10.95 25.71
N ILE A 116 -8.52 10.98 25.39
CA ILE A 116 -7.43 10.63 26.29
C ILE A 116 -6.73 11.91 26.73
N THR A 117 -6.64 12.11 28.04
CA THR A 117 -5.87 13.19 28.65
C THR A 117 -4.75 12.61 29.50
N LEU A 118 -3.50 12.97 29.19
CA LEU A 118 -2.35 12.59 30.00
C LEU A 118 -1.92 13.76 30.88
N PRO A 119 -1.68 13.54 32.19
CA PRO A 119 -1.07 14.55 33.05
C PRO A 119 0.29 15.03 32.51
N PRO A 120 0.67 16.31 32.73
CA PRO A 120 1.92 16.88 32.19
C PRO A 120 3.21 16.18 32.64
N HIS A 121 3.15 15.40 33.72
CA HIS A 121 4.29 14.70 34.32
C HIS A 121 4.35 13.22 33.92
N THR A 122 3.33 12.72 33.22
CA THR A 122 3.26 11.33 32.80
C THR A 122 4.32 11.08 31.74
N LYS A 123 5.23 10.13 32.02
CA LYS A 123 6.27 9.74 31.07
C LYS A 123 5.76 8.60 30.20
N THR A 124 5.50 8.88 28.93
CA THR A 124 5.22 7.85 27.93
C THR A 124 6.54 7.29 27.39
N SER A 125 6.77 5.99 27.59
CA SER A 125 7.92 5.31 26.98
C SER A 125 7.54 4.75 25.62
N ARG A 126 8.52 4.65 24.71
CA ARG A 126 8.34 3.99 23.40
C ARG A 126 7.87 2.55 23.57
N GLU A 127 8.50 1.81 24.47
CA GLU A 127 8.18 0.41 24.75
C GLU A 127 6.74 0.23 25.26
N SER A 128 6.31 1.03 26.25
CA SER A 128 4.93 0.97 26.76
C SER A 128 3.90 1.31 25.69
N THR A 129 4.22 2.26 24.81
CA THR A 129 3.35 2.65 23.69
C THR A 129 3.26 1.54 22.64
N GLU A 130 4.40 0.92 22.30
CA GLU A 130 4.42 -0.23 21.38
C GLU A 130 3.61 -1.40 21.92
N GLN A 131 3.79 -1.77 23.19
CA GLN A 131 3.02 -2.85 23.82
C GLN A 131 1.54 -2.52 23.92
N PHE A 132 1.18 -1.27 24.21
CA PHE A 132 -0.21 -0.81 24.13
C PHE A 132 -0.79 -1.04 22.72
N LEU A 133 -0.14 -0.55 21.66
CA LEU A 133 -0.63 -0.70 20.29
C LEU A 133 -0.75 -2.17 19.88
N LEU A 134 0.23 -3.01 20.25
CA LEU A 134 0.16 -4.46 20.01
C LEU A 134 -0.99 -5.11 20.77
N SER A 135 -1.31 -4.67 21.99
CA SER A 135 -2.47 -5.19 22.72
C SER A 135 -3.82 -4.89 22.06
N LEU A 136 -3.87 -3.90 21.15
CA LEU A 136 -5.10 -3.55 20.44
C LEU A 136 -5.44 -4.53 19.31
N THR A 137 -4.50 -5.38 18.86
CA THR A 137 -4.77 -6.40 17.82
C THR A 137 -5.74 -7.48 18.28
N TYR A 138 -6.06 -7.51 19.58
CA TYR A 138 -7.07 -8.41 20.14
C TYR A 138 -8.49 -7.81 20.10
N CYS A 139 -8.65 -6.55 19.66
CA CYS A 139 -9.97 -6.00 19.38
C CYS A 139 -10.55 -6.65 18.12
N SER A 140 -11.87 -6.77 18.08
CA SER A 140 -12.59 -7.46 17.03
C SER A 140 -12.83 -6.60 15.80
N GLU A 141 -12.94 -5.29 15.99
CA GLU A 141 -13.24 -4.33 14.93
C GLU A 141 -12.11 -3.31 14.74
N PRO A 142 -12.03 -2.65 13.57
CA PRO A 142 -11.12 -1.54 13.35
C PRO A 142 -11.24 -0.46 14.41
N LEU A 143 -10.08 0.03 14.85
CA LEU A 143 -9.94 1.16 15.76
C LEU A 143 -9.39 2.36 14.99
N SER A 144 -9.87 3.56 15.32
CA SER A 144 -9.28 4.82 14.84
C SER A 144 -8.42 5.44 15.93
N PHE A 145 -7.24 5.95 15.57
CA PHE A 145 -6.45 6.85 16.42
C PHE A 145 -6.41 8.22 15.77
N GLU A 146 -6.83 9.23 16.53
CA GLU A 146 -7.07 10.56 15.99
C GLU A 146 -6.41 11.62 16.87
N ILE A 147 -5.75 12.57 16.22
CA ILE A 147 -5.22 13.78 16.85
C ILE A 147 -5.98 14.96 16.25
N LEU A 148 -6.88 15.54 17.04
CA LEU A 148 -7.72 16.66 16.63
C LEU A 148 -7.10 17.97 17.13
N GLY A 149 -6.74 18.86 16.20
CA GLY A 149 -6.21 20.18 16.50
C GLY A 149 -7.29 21.26 16.38
N PHE A 150 -7.54 21.97 17.47
CA PHE A 150 -8.43 23.14 17.53
C PHE A 150 -7.64 24.39 17.91
N PRO A 151 -8.19 25.61 17.71
CA PRO A 151 -7.49 26.85 18.04
C PRO A 151 -7.01 26.95 19.49
N ASP A 152 -7.72 26.32 20.43
CA ASP A 152 -7.49 26.39 21.87
C ASP A 152 -7.02 25.08 22.52
N GLN A 153 -7.09 23.95 21.80
CA GLN A 153 -6.75 22.65 22.36
C GLN A 153 -6.33 21.61 21.31
N ILE A 154 -5.59 20.59 21.78
CA ILE A 154 -5.31 19.37 21.02
C ILE A 154 -5.93 18.20 21.77
N ILE A 155 -6.73 17.40 21.07
CA ILE A 155 -7.35 16.19 21.62
C ILE A 155 -6.71 14.97 20.97
N VAL A 156 -6.32 14.01 21.80
CA VAL A 156 -6.00 12.65 21.35
C VAL A 156 -7.20 11.77 21.67
N GLN A 157 -7.73 11.07 20.67
CA GLN A 157 -8.83 10.14 20.89
C GLN A 157 -8.64 8.80 20.18
N LEU A 158 -9.22 7.76 20.76
CA LEU A 158 -9.39 6.45 20.14
C LEU A 158 -10.87 6.22 19.88
N VAL A 159 -11.21 5.72 18.69
CA VAL A 159 -12.60 5.42 18.33
C VAL A 159 -12.76 3.92 18.16
N CYS A 160 -13.78 3.36 18.79
CA CYS A 160 -14.09 1.94 18.74
C CYS A 160 -15.59 1.69 18.70
N ARG A 161 -15.97 0.46 18.38
CA ARG A 161 -17.34 -0.02 18.58
C ARG A 161 -17.57 -0.45 20.02
N ASN A 162 -18.84 -0.56 20.40
CA ASN A 162 -19.24 -0.93 21.75
C ASN A 162 -18.62 -2.27 22.22
N GLN A 163 -18.53 -3.26 21.33
CA GLN A 163 -17.96 -4.57 21.65
C GLN A 163 -16.49 -4.52 22.11
N ASP A 164 -15.70 -3.58 21.59
CA ASP A 164 -14.28 -3.44 21.93
C ASP A 164 -14.03 -2.44 23.06
N LEU A 165 -15.05 -1.69 23.50
CA LEU A 165 -14.92 -0.64 24.50
C LEU A 165 -14.28 -1.13 25.81
N SER A 166 -14.76 -2.26 26.33
CA SER A 166 -14.26 -2.82 27.59
C SER A 166 -12.78 -3.15 27.49
N GLN A 167 -12.39 -3.78 26.38
CA GLN A 167 -11.03 -4.20 26.13
C GLN A 167 -10.10 -3.00 25.93
N LEU A 168 -10.51 -2.03 25.11
CA LEU A 168 -9.76 -0.81 24.87
C LEU A 168 -9.50 -0.04 26.19
N LYS A 169 -10.53 0.11 27.03
CA LYS A 169 -10.39 0.78 28.34
C LYS A 169 -9.44 0.03 29.27
N GLN A 170 -9.50 -1.29 29.30
CA GLN A 170 -8.60 -2.11 30.11
C GLN A 170 -7.15 -1.99 29.65
N GLN A 171 -6.88 -2.08 28.35
CA GLN A 171 -5.52 -1.91 27.83
C GLN A 171 -5.00 -0.49 28.09
N LEU A 172 -5.82 0.53 27.85
CA LEU A 172 -5.42 1.91 28.12
C LEU A 172 -5.06 2.14 29.59
N ALA A 173 -5.88 1.62 30.52
CA ALA A 173 -5.59 1.71 31.95
C ALA A 173 -4.36 0.88 32.38
N ALA A 174 -4.07 -0.23 31.71
CA ALA A 174 -2.91 -1.06 32.01
C ALA A 174 -1.59 -0.40 31.61
N TYR A 175 -1.54 0.26 30.45
CA TYR A 175 -0.33 0.89 29.93
C TYR A 175 -0.18 2.36 30.33
N PHE A 176 -1.29 3.06 30.54
CA PHE A 176 -1.34 4.47 30.92
C PHE A 176 -2.32 4.69 32.09
N PRO A 177 -1.99 4.20 33.30
CA PRO A 177 -2.92 4.24 34.45
C PRO A 177 -3.26 5.66 34.93
N GLU A 178 -2.43 6.65 34.62
CA GLU A 178 -2.66 8.06 34.93
C GLU A 178 -3.52 8.77 33.88
N ALA A 179 -3.86 8.11 32.77
CA ALA A 179 -4.66 8.70 31.71
C ALA A 179 -6.10 8.94 32.17
N GLY A 180 -6.55 10.18 32.05
CA GLY A 180 -7.97 10.51 32.09
C GLY A 180 -8.64 10.07 30.79
N VAL A 181 -9.81 9.44 30.91
CA VAL A 181 -10.59 8.98 29.75
C VAL A 181 -11.99 9.57 29.84
N THR A 182 -12.37 10.33 28.82
CA THR A 182 -13.73 10.84 28.66
C THR A 182 -14.37 10.16 27.46
N MET A 183 -15.57 9.62 27.64
CA MET A 183 -16.33 8.99 26.56
C MET A 183 -17.29 9.99 25.95
N THR A 184 -17.34 10.03 24.62
CA THR A 184 -18.22 10.88 23.83
C THR A 184 -18.65 10.16 22.54
N THR A 185 -19.54 10.78 21.78
CA THR A 185 -20.05 10.26 20.52
C THR A 185 -20.22 11.39 19.52
N GLY A 186 -19.66 11.25 18.33
CA GLY A 186 -19.84 12.21 17.25
C GLY A 186 -19.07 13.53 17.42
N TYR A 187 -18.09 13.61 18.32
CA TYR A 187 -17.32 14.82 18.59
C TYR A 187 -16.65 15.36 17.34
N LEU A 188 -15.99 14.50 16.56
CA LEU A 188 -15.37 14.90 15.29
C LEU A 188 -16.44 15.37 14.30
N ARG A 189 -17.53 14.61 14.17
CA ARG A 189 -18.64 14.93 13.25
C ARG A 189 -19.32 16.26 13.61
N GLU A 190 -19.50 16.54 14.88
CA GLU A 190 -20.10 17.78 15.37
C GLU A 190 -19.23 18.98 15.01
N HIS A 191 -17.92 18.91 15.28
CA HIS A 191 -16.97 19.97 14.95
C HIS A 191 -16.80 20.13 13.43
N TRP A 192 -16.88 19.03 12.69
CA TRP A 192 -16.83 19.06 11.23
C TRP A 192 -18.01 19.84 10.62
N ASN A 193 -19.19 19.74 11.23
CA ASN A 193 -20.41 20.37 10.73
C ASN A 193 -20.62 21.79 11.27
N SER A 194 -20.02 22.15 12.40
CA SER A 194 -20.28 23.42 13.10
C SER A 194 -19.64 24.63 12.42
N ASP A 195 -18.49 24.46 11.75
CA ASP A 195 -17.74 25.58 11.17
C ASP A 195 -17.60 25.49 9.65
N ARG A 196 -18.47 26.19 8.93
CA ARG A 196 -18.35 26.37 7.47
C ARG A 196 -17.33 27.43 7.05
N GLU A 197 -16.78 28.20 8.00
CA GLU A 197 -15.82 29.27 7.75
C GLU A 197 -14.36 28.88 8.03
N ASN A 198 -14.12 27.76 8.72
CA ASN A 198 -12.76 27.32 9.04
C ASN A 198 -12.18 26.47 7.91
N GLU A 199 -10.90 26.70 7.59
CA GLU A 199 -10.14 25.81 6.72
C GLU A 199 -9.84 24.50 7.46
N ILE A 200 -10.35 23.39 6.91
CA ILE A 200 -10.11 22.06 7.46
C ILE A 200 -8.97 21.40 6.69
N VAL A 201 -8.03 20.83 7.43
CA VAL A 201 -6.91 20.06 6.87
C VAL A 201 -6.96 18.65 7.47
N ILE A 202 -6.97 17.64 6.58
CA ILE A 202 -6.73 16.24 6.94
C ILE A 202 -5.32 15.89 6.50
N VAL A 203 -4.59 15.22 7.40
CA VAL A 203 -3.25 14.70 7.11
C VAL A 203 -3.27 13.19 7.31
N ASP A 204 -3.25 12.47 6.19
CA ASP A 204 -3.15 11.02 6.19
C ASP A 204 -1.70 10.56 6.13
N PHE A 205 -1.42 9.40 6.72
CA PHE A 205 -0.09 8.80 6.73
C PHE A 205 -0.09 7.47 5.99
N GLY A 206 0.79 7.33 5.01
CA GLY A 206 1.08 6.07 4.33
C GLY A 206 2.55 5.66 4.50
N LEU A 207 2.88 4.44 4.08
CA LEU A 207 4.25 3.97 4.08
C LEU A 207 5.07 4.74 3.03
N SER A 208 6.15 5.38 3.49
CA SER A 208 7.10 6.08 2.61
C SER A 208 8.00 5.14 1.85
N LYS A 209 8.28 3.96 2.43
CA LYS A 209 9.13 2.90 1.88
C LYS A 209 8.30 1.71 1.47
N GLU A 210 8.93 0.80 0.75
CA GLU A 210 8.33 -0.43 0.30
C GLU A 210 7.87 -1.29 1.49
N PHE A 211 6.66 -1.85 1.43
CA PHE A 211 6.20 -2.82 2.41
C PHE A 211 6.82 -4.20 2.20
N MET A 212 7.35 -4.46 0.99
CA MET A 212 8.09 -5.67 0.63
C MET A 212 9.37 -5.27 -0.11
N LEU A 213 10.50 -5.89 0.24
CA LEU A 213 11.74 -5.67 -0.49
C LEU A 213 11.78 -6.54 -1.75
N PRO A 214 12.23 -6.02 -2.91
CA PRO A 214 12.50 -6.85 -4.08
C PRO A 214 13.64 -7.83 -3.76
N ILE A 215 13.51 -9.07 -4.23
CA ILE A 215 14.51 -10.15 -4.06
C ILE A 215 15.56 -10.07 -5.17
#